data_AF-A0A7X4KCW9-F1
#
_entry.id   AF-A0A7X4KCW9-F1
#
_cell.length_a   1.000
_cell.length_b   1.000
_cell.length_c   1.000
_cell.angle_alpha   90.00
_cell.angle_beta   90.00
_cell.angle_gamma   90.00
#
_symmetry.space_group_name_H-M   'P 1'
#
loop_
_entity.id
_entity.type
_entity.pdbx_description
1 polymer ?
#
loop_
_entity_poly.entity_id
_entity_poly.type
_entity_poly.pdbx_seq_one_letter_code
_entity_poly.pdbx_strand_id
1 'polypeptide(L)'
;MRFKFETKRHGRCFAESDHDDDDAIRVEIWYDRNTDPKKVEYLLHIRDEPLPKQITEAGALQDATRIAINHFHATKTKDGDEFEMHCSRITARWAGILYNKLGG
;
A
#
# COMPACT_ATOMS: atom_id res chain seq x y z
N MET A 1 -7.24 0.99 6.56
CA MET A 1 -7.46 2.21 5.76
C MET A 1 -7.58 1.88 4.28
N ARG A 2 -8.45 2.55 3.51
CA ARG A 2 -8.64 2.27 2.08
C ARG A 2 -8.31 3.49 1.21
N PHE A 3 -7.45 3.29 0.23
CA PHE A 3 -6.99 4.31 -0.73
C PHE A 3 -7.43 3.96 -2.14
N LYS A 4 -7.83 4.95 -2.93
CA LYS A 4 -8.05 4.78 -4.36
C LYS A 4 -6.92 5.43 -5.14
N PHE A 5 -6.52 4.79 -6.23
CA PHE A 5 -5.49 5.29 -7.14
C PHE A 5 -5.74 4.82 -8.57
N GLU A 6 -5.03 5.41 -9.53
CA GLU A 6 -5.11 5.01 -10.94
C GLU A 6 -3.71 4.66 -11.45
N THR A 7 -3.63 3.58 -12.24
CA THR A 7 -2.42 3.19 -12.95
C THR A 7 -2.66 3.16 -14.45
N LYS A 8 -1.62 3.38 -15.25
CA LYS A 8 -1.74 3.28 -16.71
C LYS A 8 -2.11 1.87 -17.19
N ARG A 9 -1.69 0.83 -16.47
CA ARG A 9 -1.89 -0.58 -16.87
C ARG A 9 -3.27 -1.11 -16.51
N HIS A 10 -3.77 -0.79 -15.31
CA HIS A 10 -4.99 -1.40 -14.76
C HIS A 10 -6.15 -0.41 -14.58
N GLY A 11 -5.93 0.87 -14.89
CA GLY A 11 -6.92 1.91 -14.63
C GLY A 11 -7.15 2.10 -13.13
N ARG A 12 -8.42 2.13 -12.72
CA ARG A 12 -8.84 2.40 -11.34
C ARG A 12 -8.57 1.21 -10.42
N CYS A 13 -7.72 1.45 -9.43
CA CYS A 13 -7.32 0.49 -8.41
C CYS A 13 -7.69 1.00 -7.02
N PHE A 14 -7.66 0.12 -6.03
CA PHE A 14 -7.70 0.53 -4.63
C PHE A 14 -6.77 -0.34 -3.79
N ALA A 15 -6.21 0.26 -2.74
CA ALA A 15 -5.38 -0.41 -1.76
C ALA A 15 -6.10 -0.41 -0.41
N GLU A 16 -6.14 -1.54 0.27
CA GLU A 16 -6.59 -1.65 1.65
C GLU A 16 -5.39 -1.99 2.52
N SER A 17 -5.09 -1.13 3.49
CA SER A 17 -4.03 -1.37 4.45
C SER A 17 -4.59 -1.65 5.83
N ASP A 18 -4.07 -2.64 6.51
CA ASP A 18 -4.40 -2.93 7.90
C ASP A 18 -3.14 -3.31 8.67
N HIS A 19 -3.17 -3.13 9.99
CA HIS A 19 -2.13 -3.72 10.83
C HIS A 19 -2.38 -5.23 10.90
N ASP A 20 -1.30 -5.97 10.75
CA ASP A 20 -1.27 -7.40 11.02
C ASP A 20 -0.80 -7.62 12.47
N ASP A 21 -1.13 -8.77 13.04
CA ASP A 21 -0.85 -9.09 14.45
C ASP A 21 0.68 -9.19 14.75
N ASP A 22 1.51 -9.36 13.71
CA ASP A 22 2.97 -9.57 13.77
C ASP A 22 3.82 -8.31 13.47
N ASP A 23 3.45 -7.13 14.00
CA ASP A 23 4.17 -5.86 13.80
C ASP A 23 4.40 -5.49 12.31
N ALA A 24 3.50 -5.95 11.45
CA ALA A 24 3.53 -5.72 10.01
C ALA A 24 2.29 -4.95 9.57
N ILE A 25 2.41 -4.28 8.41
CA ILE A 25 1.27 -3.67 7.74
C ILE A 25 0.97 -4.51 6.50
N ARG A 26 -0.21 -5.13 6.48
CA ARG A 26 -0.73 -5.79 5.30
C ARG A 26 -1.34 -4.75 4.38
N VAL A 27 -1.00 -4.77 3.10
CA VAL A 27 -1.60 -3.94 2.05
C VAL A 27 -2.11 -4.83 0.92
N GLU A 28 -3.41 -4.87 0.73
CA GLU A 28 -4.05 -5.56 -0.39
C GLU A 28 -4.33 -4.56 -1.52
N ILE A 29 -3.80 -4.80 -2.72
CA ILE A 29 -4.09 -4.02 -3.90
C ILE A 29 -5.06 -4.78 -4.80
N TRP A 30 -6.19 -4.15 -5.06
CA TRP A 30 -7.24 -4.67 -5.92
C TRP A 30 -7.33 -3.87 -7.22
N TYR A 31 -7.42 -4.57 -8.35
CA TYR A 31 -7.38 -4.00 -9.69
C TYR A 31 -8.31 -4.76 -10.67
N ASP A 32 -8.46 -4.23 -11.90
CA ASP A 32 -9.33 -4.79 -12.96
C ASP A 32 -10.81 -5.03 -12.53
N ARG A 33 -11.29 -4.28 -11.52
CA ARG A 33 -12.56 -4.53 -10.81
C ARG A 33 -13.83 -4.53 -11.67
N ASN A 34 -13.79 -3.88 -12.84
CA ASN A 34 -14.93 -3.78 -13.75
C ASN A 34 -15.01 -4.93 -14.75
N THR A 35 -13.97 -5.76 -14.83
CA THR A 35 -13.89 -6.90 -15.76
C THR A 35 -13.76 -8.21 -15.01
N ASP A 36 -12.72 -8.33 -14.19
CA ASP A 36 -12.35 -9.53 -13.45
C ASP A 36 -11.52 -9.08 -12.25
N PRO A 37 -12.11 -8.99 -11.05
CA PRO A 37 -11.43 -8.44 -9.88
C PRO A 37 -10.22 -9.30 -9.49
N LYS A 38 -9.05 -8.68 -9.50
CA LYS A 38 -7.78 -9.32 -9.12
C LYS A 38 -7.19 -8.67 -7.88
N LYS A 39 -6.38 -9.43 -7.15
CA LYS A 39 -5.73 -9.01 -5.90
C LYS A 39 -4.25 -9.33 -5.92
N VAL A 40 -3.46 -8.46 -5.31
CA VAL A 40 -2.05 -8.69 -4.92
C VAL A 40 -1.91 -8.29 -3.46
N GLU A 41 -1.16 -9.06 -2.68
CA GLU A 41 -0.95 -8.81 -1.27
C GLU A 41 0.50 -8.40 -0.99
N TYR A 42 0.64 -7.46 -0.06
CA TYR A 42 1.92 -6.98 0.42
C TYR A 42 1.95 -7.07 1.93
N LEU A 43 2.98 -7.68 2.49
CA LEU A 43 3.27 -7.66 3.92
C LEU A 43 4.50 -6.77 4.15
N LEU A 44 4.30 -5.63 4.83
CA LEU A 44 5.35 -4.64 5.06
C LEU A 44 5.74 -4.60 6.53
N HIS A 45 6.94 -5.08 6.84
CA HIS A 45 7.53 -4.94 8.16
C HIS A 45 8.20 -3.57 8.27
N ILE A 46 7.66 -2.69 9.11
CA ILE A 46 8.24 -1.37 9.37
C ILE A 46 9.13 -1.47 10.60
N ARG A 47 10.43 -1.26 10.42
CA ARG A 47 11.35 -1.20 11.57
C ARG A 47 11.29 0.18 12.21
N ASP A 48 11.05 0.20 13.52
CA ASP A 48 11.25 1.39 14.34
C ASP A 48 12.75 1.66 14.48
N GLU A 49 13.24 2.73 13.85
CA GLU A 49 14.56 3.26 14.17
C GLU A 49 14.50 4.11 15.45
N PRO A 50 15.58 4.17 16.24
CA PRO A 50 15.66 4.99 17.46
C PRO A 50 15.77 6.48 17.09
N LEU A 51 14.71 7.04 16.53
CA LEU A 51 14.61 8.45 16.14
C LEU A 51 13.53 9.15 16.98
N PRO A 52 13.76 10.42 17.40
CA PRO A 52 12.87 11.14 18.32
C PRO A 52 11.53 11.57 17.71
N LYS A 53 11.21 11.16 16.47
CA LYS A 53 9.97 11.50 15.75
C LYS A 53 9.38 10.26 15.09
N GLN A 54 8.69 9.45 15.89
CA GLN A 54 7.84 8.39 15.36
C GLN A 54 6.68 9.03 14.58
N ILE A 55 6.47 8.65 13.31
CA ILE A 55 5.24 9.04 12.61
C ILE A 55 4.06 8.32 13.26
N THR A 56 2.90 8.96 13.28
CA THR A 56 1.70 8.34 13.82
C THR A 56 1.38 7.05 13.07
N GLU A 57 0.63 6.17 13.73
CA GLU A 57 0.13 4.91 13.17
C GLU A 57 -0.58 5.13 11.81
N ALA A 58 -1.43 6.14 11.71
CA ALA A 58 -2.08 6.54 10.46
C ALA A 58 -1.06 6.96 9.36
N GLY A 59 0.06 7.57 9.75
CA GLY A 59 1.16 7.89 8.85
C GLY A 59 1.89 6.64 8.36
N ALA A 60 2.11 5.67 9.24
CA ALA A 60 2.74 4.39 8.89
C ALA A 60 1.89 3.60 7.87
N LEU A 61 0.56 3.54 8.07
CA LEU A 61 -0.37 2.94 7.09
C LEU A 61 -0.33 3.64 5.73
N GLN A 62 -0.28 4.98 5.71
CA GLN A 62 -0.17 5.75 4.47
C GLN A 62 1.14 5.46 3.73
N ASP A 63 2.26 5.43 4.44
CA ASP A 63 3.56 5.20 3.82
C ASP A 63 3.73 3.76 3.34
N ALA A 64 3.28 2.76 4.12
CA ALA A 64 3.23 1.37 3.66
C ALA A 64 2.39 1.22 2.39
N THR A 65 1.23 1.87 2.35
CA THR A 65 0.37 1.86 1.17
C THR A 65 1.07 2.48 -0.04
N ARG A 66 1.81 3.59 0.14
CA ARG A 66 2.59 4.22 -0.93
C ARG A 66 3.69 3.30 -1.45
N ILE A 67 4.38 2.58 -0.57
CA ILE A 67 5.43 1.63 -0.95
C ILE A 67 4.83 0.50 -1.80
N ALA A 68 3.73 -0.10 -1.34
CA ALA A 68 3.01 -1.14 -2.07
C ALA A 68 2.57 -0.65 -3.46
N ILE A 69 1.95 0.54 -3.54
CA ILE A 69 1.51 1.14 -4.81
C ILE A 69 2.68 1.43 -5.75
N ASN A 70 3.80 1.94 -5.23
CA ASN A 70 5.02 2.17 -6.00
C ASN A 70 5.52 0.88 -6.64
N HIS A 71 5.62 -0.18 -5.83
CA HIS A 71 6.07 -1.48 -6.33
C HIS A 71 5.08 -2.06 -7.34
N PHE A 72 3.78 -2.04 -7.06
CA PHE A 72 2.73 -2.49 -7.98
C PHE A 72 2.78 -1.73 -9.32
N HIS A 73 3.08 -0.44 -9.30
CA HIS A 73 3.21 0.36 -10.51
C HIS A 73 4.48 0.04 -11.31
N ALA A 74 5.60 -0.23 -10.64
CA ALA A 74 6.90 -0.50 -11.26
C ALA A 74 7.06 -1.95 -11.74
N THR A 75 6.42 -2.89 -11.06
CA THR A 75 6.58 -4.33 -11.26
C THR A 75 5.42 -4.91 -12.06
N LYS A 76 5.66 -5.99 -12.82
CA LYS A 76 4.58 -6.76 -13.44
C LYS A 76 4.09 -7.80 -12.44
N THR A 77 2.95 -7.53 -11.81
CA THR A 77 2.26 -8.42 -10.90
C THR A 77 1.20 -9.27 -11.61
N LYS A 78 0.81 -10.36 -10.97
CA LYS A 78 -0.28 -11.27 -11.34
C LYS A 78 -1.26 -11.39 -10.19
N ASP A 79 -2.44 -11.90 -10.52
CA ASP A 79 -3.47 -12.17 -9.52
C ASP A 79 -2.99 -13.24 -8.53
N GLY A 80 -3.17 -12.98 -7.24
CA GLY A 80 -2.70 -13.84 -6.15
C GLY A 80 -1.20 -13.73 -5.83
N ASP A 81 -0.47 -12.78 -6.43
CA ASP A 81 0.92 -12.55 -6.02
C ASP A 81 0.96 -12.03 -4.56
N GLU A 82 1.93 -12.54 -3.80
CA GLU A 82 2.24 -12.11 -2.44
C GLU A 82 3.68 -11.57 -2.38
N PHE A 83 3.87 -10.44 -1.72
CA PHE A 83 5.19 -9.82 -1.56
C PHE A 83 5.45 -9.47 -0.10
N GLU A 84 6.58 -9.92 0.41
CA GLU A 84 7.08 -9.52 1.73
C GLU A 84 8.17 -8.46 1.58
N MET A 85 8.07 -7.38 2.35
CA MET A 85 9.00 -6.25 2.28
C MET A 85 9.40 -5.79 3.69
N HIS A 86 10.70 -5.58 3.88
CA HIS A 86 11.20 -4.88 5.07
C HIS A 86 11.54 -3.45 4.71
N CYS A 87 10.89 -2.50 5.37
CA CYS A 87 11.06 -1.07 5.13
C CYS A 87 11.41 -0.35 6.44
N SER A 88 12.25 0.67 6.37
CA SER A 88 12.31 1.68 7.44
C SER A 88 11.23 2.73 7.20
N ARG A 89 10.98 3.63 8.17
CA ARG A 89 10.15 4.83 7.96
C ARG A 89 10.78 5.72 6.88
N ILE A 90 10.40 5.48 5.62
CA ILE A 90 10.97 6.16 4.45
C ILE A 90 10.15 7.42 4.14
N THR A 91 10.82 8.57 4.04
CA THR A 91 10.25 9.87 3.66
C THR A 91 9.92 10.02 2.16
N ALA A 92 9.84 8.92 1.41
CA ALA A 92 9.65 8.96 -0.04
C ALA A 92 8.19 9.21 -0.41
N ARG A 93 7.95 10.28 -1.17
CA ARG A 93 6.62 10.66 -1.64
C ARG A 93 6.30 9.92 -2.94
N TRP A 94 5.28 9.06 -2.94
CA TRP A 94 4.67 8.60 -4.19
C TRP A 94 4.08 9.79 -4.94
N ALA A 95 4.44 9.95 -6.21
CA ALA A 95 4.02 11.10 -7.03
C ALA A 95 2.60 10.98 -7.59
N GLY A 96 1.93 9.83 -7.41
CA GLY A 96 0.55 9.65 -7.82
C GLY A 96 -0.44 10.21 -6.80
N ILE A 97 -1.70 10.28 -7.20
CA ILE A 97 -2.75 10.88 -6.38
C ILE A 97 -3.43 9.79 -5.54
N LEU A 98 -3.25 9.86 -4.22
CA LEU A 98 -4.01 9.05 -3.26
C LEU A 98 -5.31 9.79 -2.97
N TYR A 99 -6.43 9.20 -3.38
CA TYR A 99 -7.73 9.71 -2.99
C TYR A 99 -8.24 8.85 -1.83
N ASN A 100 -8.19 9.40 -0.62
CA ASN A 100 -9.04 8.92 0.47
C ASN A 100 -10.45 9.46 0.19
N LYS A 101 -11.43 8.58 -0.02
CA LYS A 101 -12.80 8.98 0.31
C LYS A 101 -12.90 8.94 1.83
N LEU A 102 -12.70 10.09 2.48
CA LEU A 102 -13.48 10.36 3.69
C LEU A 102 -14.94 10.48 3.24
N GLY A 103 -15.81 9.66 3.82
CA GLY A 103 -17.26 9.77 3.67
C GLY A 103 -17.92 8.41 3.43
N GLY A 104 -18.94 8.01 4.20
CA GLY A 104 -19.83 8.82 5.06
C GLY A 104 -19.41 9.01 6.50
#